data_AF-A0A1E1JWS9-F1
#
_entry.id   AF-A0A1E1JWS9-F1
#
_cell.length_a   1.000
_cell.length_b   1.000
_cell.length_c   1.000
_cell.angle_alpha   90.00
_cell.angle_beta   90.00
_cell.angle_gamma   90.00
#
_symmetry.space_group_name_H-M   'P 1'
#
loop_
_entity.id
_entity.type
_entity.pdbx_description
1 polymer ?
#
loop_
_entity_poly.entity_id
_entity_poly.type
_entity_poly.pdbx_seq_one_letter_code
_entity_poly.pdbx_strand_id
1 'polypeptide(L)'
;MDVVPYFRRITVDRNQPAQKLHDATVYATMQAAARDLEGQLARLTLKPSNSKPARDRRVILGGFTADLKCCSIILSHLFAVGQAMARGPAGSSINNGGGNPTQKYVSFLQDCRTLNADCKQASLPKLSVEVSCYSGKVARALQMYSHGIKTDIDKANEVVQEEVRLLEVAKELCKQPLQRRRYPRRRNRSHHGFAR
;
A
#
# COMPACT_ATOMS: atom_id res chain seq x y z
N MET A 1 -12.90 1.25 17.23
CA MET A 1 -13.02 1.45 15.77
C MET A 1 -11.62 1.39 15.19
N ASP A 2 -11.33 0.33 14.44
CA ASP A 2 -10.00 0.11 13.87
C ASP A 2 -9.85 1.05 12.65
N VAL A 3 -9.04 2.10 12.79
CA VAL A 3 -8.99 3.24 11.84
C VAL A 3 -8.49 2.80 10.47
N VAL A 4 -7.66 1.77 10.43
CA VAL A 4 -6.95 1.34 9.23
C VAL A 4 -7.83 0.51 8.28
N PRO A 5 -8.56 -0.53 8.74
CA PRO A 5 -9.56 -1.22 7.93
C PRO A 5 -10.67 -0.29 7.40
N TYR A 6 -11.06 0.71 8.19
CA TYR A 6 -12.06 1.71 7.80
C TYR A 6 -11.58 2.57 6.63
N PHE A 7 -10.35 3.11 6.72
CA PHE A 7 -9.76 3.88 5.63
C PHE A 7 -9.63 3.04 4.35
N ARG A 8 -9.16 1.80 4.48
CA ARG A 8 -9.04 0.83 3.38
C ARG A 8 -10.37 0.67 2.63
N ARG A 9 -11.44 0.40 3.35
CA ARG A 9 -12.79 0.19 2.81
C ARG A 9 -13.31 1.42 2.07
N ILE A 10 -13.24 2.60 2.68
CA ILE A 10 -13.70 3.85 2.04
C ILE A 10 -12.91 4.14 0.77
N THR A 11 -11.59 3.89 0.79
CA THR A 11 -10.75 4.15 -0.37
C THR A 11 -11.11 3.22 -1.52
N VAL A 12 -11.43 1.95 -1.24
CA VAL A 12 -11.93 1.01 -2.26
C VAL A 12 -13.28 1.49 -2.80
N ASP A 13 -14.25 1.74 -1.92
CA ASP A 13 -15.62 2.10 -2.31
C ASP A 13 -15.66 3.37 -3.17
N ARG A 14 -14.95 4.43 -2.76
CA ARG A 14 -14.89 5.70 -3.51
C ARG A 14 -14.12 5.62 -4.84
N ASN A 15 -13.32 4.58 -5.03
CA ASN A 15 -12.54 4.40 -6.24
C ASN A 15 -13.06 3.25 -7.12
N GLN A 16 -14.25 2.72 -6.82
CA GLN A 16 -14.93 1.78 -7.71
C GLN A 16 -15.33 2.48 -9.03
N PRO A 17 -15.21 1.79 -10.18
CA PRO A 17 -15.63 2.33 -11.48
C PRO A 17 -17.08 2.82 -11.50
N ALA A 18 -17.98 2.06 -10.87
CA ALA A 18 -19.40 2.40 -10.79
C ALA A 18 -19.65 3.73 -10.05
N GLN A 19 -18.95 3.95 -8.93
CA GLN A 19 -19.08 5.17 -8.15
C GLN A 19 -18.60 6.40 -8.94
N LYS A 20 -17.49 6.27 -9.67
CA LYS A 20 -16.98 7.38 -10.48
C LYS A 20 -17.80 7.65 -11.73
N LEU A 21 -18.36 6.61 -12.34
CA LEU A 21 -19.30 6.78 -13.43
C LEU A 21 -20.53 7.56 -12.95
N HIS A 22 -21.08 7.16 -11.80
CA HIS A 22 -22.17 7.89 -11.15
C HIS A 22 -21.80 9.35 -10.87
N ASP A 23 -20.67 9.61 -10.20
CA ASP A 23 -20.20 10.96 -9.89
C ASP A 23 -19.98 11.80 -11.17
N ALA A 24 -19.44 11.20 -12.23
CA ALA A 24 -19.24 11.86 -13.52
C ALA A 24 -20.57 12.17 -14.22
N THR A 25 -21.55 11.26 -14.18
CA THR A 25 -22.88 11.48 -14.73
C THR A 25 -23.62 12.57 -13.95
N VAL A 26 -23.58 12.57 -12.62
CA VAL A 26 -24.15 13.63 -11.77
C VAL A 26 -23.49 14.96 -12.06
N TYR A 27 -22.15 15.00 -12.16
CA TYR A 27 -21.43 16.22 -12.48
C TYR A 27 -21.75 16.75 -13.88
N ALA A 28 -21.82 15.86 -14.88
CA ALA A 28 -22.16 16.23 -16.26
C ALA A 28 -23.60 16.73 -16.37
N THR A 29 -24.55 16.09 -15.69
CA THR A 29 -25.95 16.55 -15.65
C THR A 29 -26.10 17.88 -14.93
N MET A 30 -25.37 18.10 -13.82
CA MET A 30 -25.30 19.40 -13.15
C MET A 30 -24.66 20.49 -14.02
N GLN A 31 -23.62 20.17 -14.79
CA GLN A 31 -22.99 21.12 -15.73
C GLN A 31 -23.87 21.41 -16.95
N ALA A 32 -24.56 20.40 -17.48
CA ALA A 32 -25.53 20.52 -18.57
C ALA A 32 -26.74 21.36 -18.18
N ALA A 33 -27.22 21.23 -16.95
CA ALA A 33 -28.26 22.10 -16.41
C ALA A 33 -27.78 23.56 -16.26
N ALA A 34 -26.47 23.79 -16.18
CA ALA A 34 -25.87 25.11 -16.00
C ALA A 34 -25.40 25.79 -17.30
N ARG A 35 -25.23 25.06 -18.43
CA ARG A 35 -24.70 25.60 -19.70
C ARG A 35 -25.14 24.80 -20.94
N ASP A 36 -25.21 25.51 -22.07
CA ASP A 36 -25.51 24.98 -23.41
C ASP A 36 -24.68 23.72 -23.78
N LEU A 37 -25.41 22.67 -24.16
CA LEU A 37 -25.01 21.26 -24.19
C LEU A 37 -24.20 20.90 -25.45
N GLU A 38 -24.45 21.61 -26.54
CA GLU A 38 -23.99 21.26 -27.88
C GLU A 38 -22.48 21.52 -28.08
N GLY A 39 -21.95 22.60 -27.50
CA GLY A 39 -20.53 22.95 -27.59
C GLY A 39 -19.58 22.06 -26.78
N GLN A 40 -20.10 21.26 -25.84
CA GLN A 40 -19.30 20.35 -25.00
C GLN A 40 -19.26 18.93 -25.54
N LEU A 41 -20.34 18.44 -26.17
CA LEU A 41 -20.37 17.14 -26.85
C LEU A 41 -19.30 17.06 -27.95
N ALA A 42 -19.05 18.17 -28.66
CA ALA A 42 -18.00 18.27 -29.67
C ALA A 42 -16.56 18.12 -29.11
N ARG A 43 -16.36 18.22 -27.78
CA ARG A 43 -15.02 18.14 -27.14
C ARG A 43 -14.72 16.78 -26.52
N LEU A 44 -15.66 15.83 -26.53
CA LEU A 44 -15.51 14.49 -25.94
C LEU A 44 -14.79 13.49 -26.87
N THR A 45 -13.79 13.93 -27.63
CA THR A 45 -12.96 13.00 -28.41
C THR A 45 -11.94 12.33 -27.49
N LEU A 46 -12.25 11.13 -27.02
CA LEU A 46 -11.32 10.30 -26.24
C LEU A 46 -10.22 9.75 -27.15
N LYS A 47 -9.06 10.42 -27.21
CA LYS A 47 -7.86 9.81 -27.80
C LYS A 47 -7.39 8.64 -26.93
N PRO A 48 -7.21 7.43 -27.48
CA PRO A 48 -6.63 6.32 -26.75
C PRO A 48 -5.15 6.65 -26.48
N SER A 49 -4.84 7.04 -25.24
CA SER A 49 -3.45 7.18 -24.80
C SER A 49 -3.00 5.89 -24.13
N ASN A 50 -1.83 5.37 -24.49
CA ASN A 50 -1.13 4.22 -23.90
C ASN A 50 -1.52 4.02 -22.43
N SER A 51 -2.16 2.89 -22.13
CA SER A 51 -2.93 2.63 -20.91
C SER A 51 -2.05 2.64 -19.66
N LYS A 52 -1.86 3.83 -19.09
CA LYS A 52 -1.44 3.95 -17.70
C LYS A 52 -2.48 3.20 -16.86
N PRO A 53 -2.07 2.44 -15.82
CA PRO A 53 -3.03 1.89 -14.88
C PRO A 53 -3.92 3.03 -14.40
N ALA A 54 -5.24 2.76 -14.43
CA ALA A 54 -6.26 3.70 -14.01
C ALA A 54 -5.79 4.36 -12.71
N ARG A 55 -5.83 5.69 -12.65
CA ARG A 55 -5.33 6.48 -11.50
C ARG A 55 -5.86 5.90 -10.18
N ASP A 56 -7.06 5.35 -10.24
CA ASP A 56 -7.83 4.79 -9.13
C ASP A 56 -7.24 3.49 -8.62
N ARG A 57 -6.82 2.59 -9.53
CA ARG A 57 -6.12 1.37 -9.15
C ARG A 57 -4.78 1.67 -8.46
N ARG A 58 -4.08 2.73 -8.89
CA ARG A 58 -2.87 3.20 -8.18
C ARG A 58 -3.16 3.75 -6.79
N VAL A 59 -4.27 4.46 -6.62
CA VAL A 59 -4.69 5.00 -5.32
C VAL A 59 -5.08 3.87 -4.38
N ILE A 60 -5.86 2.89 -4.84
CA ILE A 60 -6.26 1.72 -4.06
C ILE A 60 -5.03 0.90 -3.63
N LEU A 61 -4.18 0.52 -4.58
CA LEU A 61 -2.99 -0.29 -4.28
C LEU A 61 -2.01 0.48 -3.39
N GLY A 62 -1.86 1.79 -3.59
CA GLY A 62 -1.06 2.63 -2.69
C GLY A 62 -1.62 2.70 -1.27
N GLY A 63 -2.95 2.71 -1.11
CA GLY A 63 -3.62 2.62 0.18
C GLY A 63 -3.33 1.29 0.89
N PHE A 64 -3.43 0.17 0.17
CA PHE A 64 -3.05 -1.14 0.71
C PHE A 64 -1.57 -1.22 1.08
N THR A 65 -0.67 -0.62 0.30
CA THR A 65 0.75 -0.56 0.64
C THR A 65 0.99 0.24 1.92
N ALA A 66 0.26 1.34 2.14
CA ALA A 66 0.35 2.13 3.36
C ALA A 66 -0.17 1.35 4.60
N ASP A 67 -1.24 0.58 4.44
CA ASP A 67 -1.77 -0.32 5.46
C ASP A 67 -0.73 -1.39 5.85
N LEU A 68 -0.16 -2.10 4.86
CA LEU A 68 0.92 -3.07 5.10
C LEU A 68 2.14 -2.45 5.79
N LYS A 69 2.48 -1.19 5.48
CA LYS A 69 3.54 -0.49 6.19
C LYS A 69 3.22 -0.37 7.69
N CYS A 70 2.01 0.03 8.05
CA CYS A 70 1.58 0.09 9.45
C CYS A 70 1.65 -1.29 10.11
N CYS A 71 1.10 -2.32 9.47
CA CYS A 71 1.17 -3.70 9.95
C CYS A 71 2.62 -4.17 10.15
N SER A 72 3.54 -3.82 9.24
CA SER A 72 4.95 -4.18 9.36
C SER A 72 5.60 -3.59 10.61
N ILE A 73 5.30 -2.33 10.92
CA ILE A 73 5.80 -1.64 12.13
C ILE A 73 5.23 -2.30 13.38
N ILE A 74 3.92 -2.52 13.42
CA ILE A 74 3.22 -3.16 14.54
C ILE A 74 3.80 -4.54 14.82
N LEU A 75 4.00 -5.36 13.78
CA LEU A 75 4.56 -6.71 13.92
C LEU A 75 6.01 -6.70 14.39
N SER A 76 6.85 -5.83 13.82
CA SER A 76 8.24 -5.70 14.29
C SER A 76 8.32 -5.30 15.76
N HIS A 77 7.46 -4.38 16.21
CA HIS A 77 7.36 -4.02 17.63
C HIS A 77 6.84 -5.17 18.49
N LEU A 78 5.81 -5.89 18.02
CA LEU A 78 5.26 -7.03 18.74
C LEU A 78 6.32 -8.11 18.98
N PHE A 79 7.15 -8.41 17.98
CA PHE A 79 8.27 -9.35 18.10
C PHE A 79 9.35 -8.85 19.07
N ALA A 80 9.74 -7.57 18.98
CA ALA A 80 10.74 -6.99 19.87
C ALA A 80 10.29 -7.02 21.35
N VAL A 81 9.04 -6.63 21.61
CA VAL A 81 8.46 -6.66 22.97
C VAL A 81 8.31 -8.10 23.45
N GLY A 82 7.80 -9.02 22.61
CA GLY A 82 7.69 -10.43 22.93
C GLY A 82 9.03 -11.06 23.32
N GLN A 83 10.10 -10.73 22.57
CA GLN A 83 11.45 -11.18 22.88
C GLN A 83 11.96 -10.63 24.22
N ALA A 84 11.72 -9.34 24.50
CA ALA A 84 12.14 -8.72 25.76
C ALA A 84 11.42 -9.34 26.97
N MET A 85 10.12 -9.60 26.85
CA MET A 85 9.34 -10.24 27.91
C MET A 85 9.79 -11.68 28.18
N ALA A 86 10.11 -12.44 27.13
CA ALA A 86 10.62 -13.81 27.29
C ALA A 86 11.98 -13.88 28.01
N ARG A 87 12.71 -12.77 28.10
CA ARG A 87 14.01 -12.65 28.79
C ARG A 87 13.91 -12.05 30.19
N GLY A 88 12.73 -11.60 30.62
CA GLY A 88 12.51 -10.92 31.90
C GLY A 88 12.40 -11.86 33.12
N PRO A 89 12.48 -11.33 34.36
CA PRO A 89 12.36 -12.12 35.58
C PRO A 89 10.90 -12.52 35.80
N ALA A 90 10.66 -13.83 35.92
CA ALA A 90 9.35 -14.49 35.88
C ALA A 90 8.64 -14.31 34.53
N GLY A 91 8.40 -15.42 33.82
CA GLY A 91 7.73 -15.48 32.53
C GLY A 91 6.28 -14.99 32.58
N SER A 92 6.11 -13.68 32.75
CA SER A 92 4.83 -13.00 32.74
C SER A 92 4.28 -13.09 31.34
N SER A 93 3.50 -14.14 31.11
CA SER A 93 2.58 -14.26 29.99
C SER A 93 1.53 -13.16 30.12
N ILE A 94 1.80 -11.99 29.57
CA ILE A 94 0.71 -11.08 29.23
C ILE A 94 -0.02 -11.79 28.11
N ASN A 95 -1.26 -12.20 28.39
CA ASN A 95 -2.25 -12.54 27.38
C ASN A 95 -2.44 -11.28 26.53
N ASN A 96 -1.52 -11.06 25.58
CA ASN A 96 -1.63 -10.04 24.58
C ASN A 96 -2.90 -10.42 23.82
N GLY A 97 -4.01 -9.73 24.09
CA GLY A 97 -5.33 -9.96 23.48
C GLY A 97 -5.36 -9.86 21.95
N GLY A 98 -4.20 -9.83 21.29
CA GLY A 98 -4.00 -9.93 19.87
C GLY A 98 -3.67 -11.34 19.33
N GLY A 99 -3.49 -12.38 20.15
CA GLY A 99 -3.20 -13.73 19.66
C GLY A 99 -1.72 -13.99 19.31
N ASN A 100 -1.41 -15.19 18.79
CA ASN A 100 -0.04 -15.65 18.53
C ASN A 100 0.67 -14.75 17.50
N PRO A 101 1.81 -14.10 17.84
CA PRO A 101 2.58 -13.25 16.93
C PRO A 101 2.93 -13.94 15.60
N THR A 102 3.22 -15.23 15.63
CA THR A 102 3.52 -16.04 14.45
C THR A 102 2.30 -16.20 13.54
N GLN A 103 1.09 -16.29 14.10
CA GLN A 103 -0.13 -16.36 13.30
C GLN A 103 -0.41 -15.04 12.57
N LYS A 104 -0.20 -13.91 13.23
CA LYS A 104 -0.33 -12.59 12.57
C LYS A 104 0.68 -12.42 11.44
N TYR A 105 1.89 -12.95 11.60
CA TYR A 105 2.90 -12.95 10.55
C TYR A 105 2.45 -13.71 9.31
N VAL A 106 1.82 -14.89 9.47
CA VAL A 106 1.31 -15.68 8.34
C VAL A 106 0.26 -14.90 7.54
N SER A 107 -0.69 -14.24 8.21
CA SER A 107 -1.67 -13.38 7.54
C SER A 107 -1.01 -12.21 6.80
N PHE A 108 -0.08 -11.52 7.46
CA PHE A 108 0.68 -10.43 6.87
C PHE A 108 1.46 -10.86 5.61
N LEU A 109 2.10 -12.03 5.64
CA LEU A 109 2.84 -12.56 4.50
C LEU A 109 1.89 -12.85 3.32
N GLN A 110 0.70 -13.38 3.59
CA GLN A 110 -0.31 -13.62 2.56
C GLN A 110 -0.79 -12.32 1.92
N ASP A 111 -0.99 -11.27 2.72
CA ASP A 111 -1.35 -9.93 2.23
C ASP A 111 -0.23 -9.33 1.38
N CYS A 112 1.03 -9.46 1.81
CA CYS A 112 2.21 -9.07 1.03
C CYS A 112 2.24 -9.79 -0.32
N ARG A 113 2.04 -11.12 -0.37
CA ARG A 113 2.04 -11.90 -1.62
C ARG A 113 0.93 -11.45 -2.56
N THR A 114 -0.28 -11.28 -2.04
CA THR A 114 -1.43 -10.81 -2.81
C THR A 114 -1.19 -9.43 -3.40
N LEU A 115 -0.74 -8.48 -2.58
CA LEU A 115 -0.49 -7.12 -3.05
C LEU A 115 0.67 -7.05 -4.04
N ASN A 116 1.69 -7.89 -3.88
CA ASN A 116 2.78 -7.97 -4.85
C ASN A 116 2.29 -8.48 -6.22
N ALA A 117 1.42 -9.49 -6.25
CA ALA A 117 0.80 -9.96 -7.49
C ALA A 117 -0.04 -8.85 -8.16
N ASP A 118 -0.85 -8.12 -7.37
CA ASP A 118 -1.65 -7.00 -7.87
C ASP A 118 -0.80 -5.85 -8.41
N CYS A 119 0.31 -5.53 -7.74
CA CYS A 119 1.25 -4.51 -8.18
C CYS A 119 1.94 -4.91 -9.49
N LYS A 120 2.29 -6.19 -9.66
CA LYS A 120 2.83 -6.72 -10.93
C LYS A 120 1.80 -6.62 -12.05
N GLN A 121 0.56 -7.04 -11.81
CA GLN A 121 -0.52 -6.95 -12.81
C GLN A 121 -0.83 -5.49 -13.21
N ALA A 122 -0.72 -4.56 -12.26
CA ALA A 122 -0.95 -3.14 -12.50
C ALA A 122 0.28 -2.39 -13.04
N SER A 123 1.41 -3.07 -13.30
CA SER A 123 2.68 -2.46 -13.70
C SER A 123 3.15 -1.34 -12.75
N LEU A 124 3.08 -1.61 -11.44
CA LEU A 124 3.48 -0.70 -10.35
C LEU A 124 4.74 -1.23 -9.62
N PRO A 125 5.91 -1.26 -10.28
CA PRO A 125 7.12 -1.86 -9.72
C PRO A 125 7.57 -1.16 -8.43
N LYS A 126 7.34 0.15 -8.29
CA LYS A 126 7.69 0.87 -7.06
C LYS A 126 6.93 0.35 -5.83
N LEU A 127 5.62 0.13 -5.94
CA LEU A 127 4.82 -0.39 -4.84
C LEU A 127 5.21 -1.85 -4.54
N SER A 128 5.47 -2.65 -5.58
CA SER A 128 5.94 -4.03 -5.40
C SER A 128 7.26 -4.09 -4.61
N VAL A 129 8.23 -3.22 -4.95
CA VAL A 129 9.49 -3.12 -4.19
C VAL A 129 9.24 -2.74 -2.73
N GLU A 130 8.37 -1.75 -2.47
CA GLU A 130 8.03 -1.35 -1.10
C GLU A 130 7.44 -2.52 -0.29
N VAL A 131 6.53 -3.29 -0.89
CA VAL A 131 5.91 -4.47 -0.26
C VAL A 131 6.96 -5.55 0.06
N SER A 132 7.86 -5.85 -0.88
CA SER A 132 8.95 -6.80 -0.62
C SER A 132 9.88 -6.33 0.50
N CYS A 133 10.17 -5.02 0.58
CA CYS A 133 10.94 -4.48 1.69
C CYS A 133 10.23 -4.59 3.05
N TYR A 134 8.91 -4.43 3.10
CA TYR A 134 8.16 -4.65 4.34
C TYR A 134 8.16 -6.11 4.75
N SER A 135 7.94 -7.03 3.81
CA SER A 135 7.98 -8.47 4.07
C SER A 135 9.32 -8.91 4.66
N GLY A 136 10.43 -8.55 4.00
CA GLY A 136 11.77 -8.88 4.48
C GLY A 136 12.12 -8.29 5.85
N LYS A 137 11.64 -7.06 6.16
CA LYS A 137 11.83 -6.46 7.50
C LYS A 137 11.15 -7.27 8.59
N VAL A 138 9.90 -7.69 8.36
CA VAL A 138 9.15 -8.46 9.35
C VAL A 138 9.71 -9.87 9.47
N ALA A 139 10.12 -10.50 8.38
CA ALA A 139 10.79 -11.80 8.40
C ALA A 139 12.08 -11.77 9.25
N ARG A 140 12.90 -10.72 9.10
CA ARG A 140 14.08 -10.54 9.96
C ARG A 140 13.72 -10.35 11.43
N ALA A 141 12.64 -9.60 11.72
CA ALA A 141 12.16 -9.43 13.10
C ALA A 141 11.67 -10.76 13.71
N LEU A 142 10.94 -11.59 12.93
CA LEU A 142 10.52 -12.93 13.32
C LEU A 142 11.73 -13.83 13.61
N GLN A 143 12.77 -13.79 12.77
CA GLN A 143 14.00 -14.53 12.99
C GLN A 143 14.66 -14.12 14.31
N MET A 144 14.83 -12.82 14.56
CA MET A 144 15.42 -12.33 15.82
C MET A 144 14.60 -12.75 17.04
N TYR A 145 13.28 -12.68 16.95
CA TYR A 145 12.36 -13.16 17.99
C TYR A 145 12.55 -14.66 18.25
N SER A 146 12.48 -15.49 17.20
CA SER A 146 12.61 -16.95 17.24
C SER A 146 13.94 -17.39 17.87
N HIS A 147 15.05 -16.75 17.49
CA HIS A 147 16.35 -16.94 18.15
C HIS A 147 16.35 -16.49 19.61
N GLY A 148 15.67 -15.39 19.92
CA GLY A 148 15.61 -14.84 21.27
C GLY A 148 14.86 -15.71 22.26
N ILE A 149 13.80 -16.38 21.81
CA ILE A 149 12.98 -17.28 22.62
C ILE A 149 13.32 -18.76 22.45
N LYS A 150 14.29 -19.07 21.56
CA LYS A 150 14.73 -20.43 21.23
C LYS A 150 13.58 -21.33 20.74
N THR A 151 12.74 -20.82 19.85
CA THR A 151 11.59 -21.54 19.27
C THR A 151 11.56 -21.33 17.76
N ASP A 152 11.20 -22.36 16.99
CA ASP A 152 11.01 -22.31 15.53
C ASP A 152 12.16 -21.68 14.73
N ILE A 153 13.41 -21.83 15.20
CA ILE A 153 14.59 -21.18 14.61
C ILE A 153 14.77 -21.58 13.14
N ASP A 154 14.72 -22.88 12.84
CA ASP A 154 14.94 -23.39 11.48
C ASP A 154 13.89 -22.86 10.51
N LYS A 155 12.62 -22.90 10.92
CA LYS A 155 11.51 -22.34 10.14
C LYS A 155 11.67 -20.83 9.92
N ALA A 156 12.11 -20.08 10.93
CA ALA A 156 12.36 -18.65 10.78
C ALA A 156 13.53 -18.36 9.84
N ASN A 157 14.56 -19.22 9.82
CA ASN A 157 15.67 -19.13 8.87
C ASN A 157 15.22 -19.41 7.43
N GLU A 158 14.39 -20.45 7.22
CA GLU A 158 13.81 -20.75 5.90
C GLU A 158 13.01 -19.58 5.34
N VAL A 159 12.18 -18.97 6.19
CA VAL A 159 11.38 -17.79 5.83
C VAL A 159 12.29 -16.63 5.41
N VAL A 160 13.37 -16.35 6.14
CA VAL A 160 14.32 -15.30 5.75
C VAL A 160 15.01 -15.62 4.43
N GLN A 161 15.35 -16.89 4.16
CA GLN A 161 15.95 -17.29 2.89
C GLN A 161 14.97 -17.11 1.71
N GLU A 162 13.68 -17.40 1.90
CA GLU A 162 12.64 -17.11 0.90
C GLU A 162 12.57 -15.61 0.60
N GLU A 163 12.57 -14.78 1.64
CA GLU A 163 12.50 -13.31 1.51
C GLU A 163 13.75 -12.71 0.87
N VAL A 164 14.94 -13.27 1.10
CA VAL A 164 16.17 -12.84 0.41
C VAL A 164 16.01 -12.99 -1.11
N ARG A 165 15.46 -14.12 -1.58
CA ARG A 165 15.19 -14.33 -3.01
C ARG A 165 14.19 -13.30 -3.56
N LEU A 166 13.16 -12.96 -2.80
CA LEU A 166 12.19 -11.92 -3.19
C LEU A 166 12.81 -10.52 -3.24
N LEU A 167 13.73 -10.21 -2.33
CA LEU A 167 14.47 -8.96 -2.31
C LEU A 167 15.45 -8.83 -3.48
N GLU A 168 16.04 -9.94 -3.94
CA GLU A 168 16.84 -9.96 -5.17
C GLU A 168 16.01 -9.60 -6.39
N VAL A 169 14.80 -10.16 -6.52
CA VAL A 169 13.86 -9.76 -7.59
C VAL A 169 13.52 -8.27 -7.48
N ALA A 170 13.27 -7.77 -6.27
CA ALA A 170 13.00 -6.34 -6.04
C ALA A 170 14.20 -5.45 -6.39
N LYS A 171 15.43 -5.92 -6.16
CA LYS A 171 16.67 -5.23 -6.56
C LYS A 171 16.76 -5.09 -8.09
N GLU A 172 16.41 -6.13 -8.83
CA GLU A 172 16.36 -6.06 -10.30
C GLU A 172 15.29 -5.08 -10.79
N LEU A 173 14.11 -5.04 -10.15
CA LEU A 173 13.08 -4.05 -10.47
C LEU A 173 13.56 -2.60 -10.22
N CYS A 174 14.44 -2.38 -9.25
CA CYS A 174 15.03 -1.06 -8.98
C CYS A 174 16.00 -0.59 -10.08
N LYS A 175 16.56 -1.50 -10.89
CA LYS A 175 17.46 -1.13 -12.00
C LYS A 175 16.69 -0.56 -13.19
N GLN A 176 15.39 -0.86 -13.29
CA GLN A 176 14.54 -0.31 -14.34
C GLN A 176 14.27 1.18 -14.07
N PRO A 177 14.20 2.03 -15.11
CA PRO A 177 13.87 3.44 -14.95
C PRO A 177 12.44 3.59 -14.41
N LEU A 178 12.32 3.73 -13.09
CA LEU A 178 11.05 4.02 -12.43
C LEU A 178 10.61 5.43 -12.86
N GLN A 179 9.49 5.53 -13.59
CA GLN A 179 8.97 6.83 -14.04
C GLN A 179 8.74 7.77 -12.85
N ARG A 180 9.68 8.69 -12.62
CA ARG A 180 9.48 9.82 -11.70
C ARG A 180 8.54 10.82 -12.38
N ARG A 181 7.27 10.86 -11.97
CA ARG A 181 6.42 12.00 -12.32
C ARG A 181 6.96 13.24 -11.60
N ARG A 182 7.59 14.14 -12.34
CA ARG A 182 7.68 15.54 -11.94
C ARG A 182 6.26 16.05 -11.77
N TYR A 183 5.81 16.24 -10.53
CA TYR A 183 4.62 17.05 -10.29
C TYR A 183 4.94 18.45 -10.82
N PRO A 184 4.13 19.03 -11.72
CA PRO A 184 4.28 20.44 -12.04
C PRO A 184 4.07 21.20 -10.72
N ARG A 185 5.14 21.86 -10.25
CA ARG A 185 5.03 22.83 -9.14
C ARG A 185 3.91 23.78 -9.53
N ARG A 186 2.89 23.92 -8.68
CA ARG A 186 1.89 24.99 -8.83
C ARG A 186 2.68 26.29 -8.95
N ARG A 187 2.75 26.87 -10.14
CA ARG A 187 3.17 28.27 -10.30
C ARG A 187 2.14 29.06 -9.50
N ASN A 188 2.59 29.77 -8.47
CA ASN A 188 1.79 30.77 -7.80
C ASN A 188 1.21 31.69 -8.88
N ARG A 189 -0.13 31.78 -8.94
CA ARG A 189 -0.80 32.82 -9.71
C ARG A 189 -0.40 34.14 -9.04
N SER A 190 0.43 34.91 -9.74
CA SER A 190 0.64 36.32 -9.47
C SER A 190 -0.71 37.02 -9.39
N HIS A 191 -0.91 37.77 -8.31
CA HIS A 191 -2.00 38.72 -8.19
C HIS A 191 -1.89 39.73 -9.35
N HIS A 192 -2.85 39.73 -10.27
CA HIS A 192 -3.16 40.92 -11.06
C HIS A 192 -3.99 41.85 -10.17
N GLY A 193 -3.30 42.82 -9.58
CA GLY A 193 -3.91 44.01 -8.99
C GLY A 193 -4.30 44.98 -10.10
N PHE A 194 -5.49 45.54 -9.93
CA PHE A 194 -6.28 46.35 -10.83
C PHE A 194 -5.55 47.58 -11.40
N ALA A 195 -5.85 47.88 -12.66
CA ALA A 195 -5.77 49.23 -13.22
C ALA A 195 -6.80 50.15 -12.56
N ARG A 196 -6.35 51.34 -12.17
CA ARG A 196 -7.08 52.60 -12.28
C ARG A 196 -6.11 53.66 -12.75
#